data_AF-A0A644WCU2-F1
#
_entry.id   AF-A0A644WCU2-F1
#
_cell.length_a   1.000
_cell.length_b   1.000
_cell.length_c   1.000
_cell.angle_alpha   90.00
_cell.angle_beta   90.00
_cell.angle_gamma   90.00
#
_symmetry.space_group_name_H-M   'P 1'
#
loop_
_entity.id
_entity.type
_entity.pdbx_description
1 polymer ?
#
loop_
_entity_poly.entity_id
_entity_poly.type
_entity_poly.pdbx_seq_one_letter_code
_entity_poly.pdbx_strand_id
1 'polypeptide(L)'
;MIMRKLHFLFSFLAVVLCSNVQAAVITDGFDYVESLVAGSQNFTNSSASSTDSVYALISLKDMKTYAFDDAYQKQEDNIDMKFYIMGGTTNATVRLYAMDGTSTTTKNIEYVGSNEKTVDNFIIKNTTKFMKITGVDFDAATAAQVKSLNLTTASNTINPVEVNDIIAFKTAGTSAAGGHRNGLIKVVSIVRETPESSRGTITISVKLAKPEPVVSEGFDYVESVRIGTYGFAGGTQPGYENVFSLYSIKDMKTYKLDDIKTNLINVDMKFHLQGSTSEPRVYCMNNKDSKNPQFKTSDNIALSTLLTPETTNETRYIVMPSSFSYESATVADVEAINADDITLDAIKPAAIGNVIAYKAGPTSTAAGIKGIFKIYDIVLTHATNKELGYFVVSFKQLPSSTSSVETIKKESSWKQIGQSIQMVNDANGIVKLYDTVGRLVLSKDVRGNEEIDLSSYKGIYVVQFKNDRKKIVL
;
A
#
# COMPACT_ATOMS: atom_id res chain seq x y z
N MET A 1 -85.76 42.22 -21.41
CA MET A 1 -84.93 43.36 -21.88
C MET A 1 -83.75 43.50 -20.94
N ILE A 2 -82.53 43.55 -21.50
CA ILE A 2 -81.22 43.85 -20.89
C ILE A 2 -80.46 42.69 -20.19
N MET A 3 -79.35 42.34 -20.84
CA MET A 3 -78.19 41.56 -20.40
C MET A 3 -77.49 42.18 -19.18
N ARG A 4 -76.77 41.36 -18.41
CA ARG A 4 -75.43 41.74 -17.92
C ARG A 4 -74.55 40.49 -17.73
N LYS A 5 -73.46 40.48 -18.50
CA LYS A 5 -72.36 39.51 -18.50
C LYS A 5 -71.60 39.59 -17.17
N LEU A 6 -71.39 38.45 -16.49
CA LEU A 6 -70.48 38.33 -15.37
C LEU A 6 -69.15 37.77 -15.89
N HIS A 7 -68.09 38.57 -15.83
CA HIS A 7 -66.73 38.14 -16.16
C HIS A 7 -66.17 37.34 -14.98
N PHE A 8 -65.88 36.06 -15.20
CA PHE A 8 -65.04 35.27 -14.30
C PHE A 8 -63.58 35.51 -14.65
N LEU A 9 -62.86 36.18 -13.74
CA LEU A 9 -61.41 36.33 -13.80
C LEU A 9 -60.79 35.07 -13.18
N PHE A 10 -60.23 34.18 -14.00
CA PHE A 10 -59.41 33.05 -13.53
C PHE A 10 -58.02 33.58 -13.17
N SER A 11 -57.74 33.73 -11.88
CA SER A 11 -56.39 33.96 -11.36
C SER A 11 -55.64 32.64 -11.39
N PHE A 12 -54.77 32.45 -12.38
CA PHE A 12 -53.80 31.35 -12.40
C PHE A 12 -52.72 31.63 -11.34
N LEU A 13 -52.84 31.01 -10.16
CA LEU A 13 -51.77 30.99 -9.18
C LEU A 13 -50.75 29.93 -9.64
N ALA A 14 -49.67 30.37 -10.30
CA ALA A 14 -48.52 29.53 -10.57
C ALA A 14 -47.83 29.21 -9.24
N VAL A 15 -48.12 28.05 -8.67
CA VAL A 15 -47.31 27.47 -7.60
C VAL A 15 -45.98 27.04 -8.23
N VAL A 16 -44.97 27.88 -8.09
CA VAL A 16 -43.58 27.48 -8.31
C VAL A 16 -43.20 26.55 -7.16
N LEU A 17 -43.34 25.25 -7.37
CA LEU A 17 -42.67 24.24 -6.56
C LEU A 17 -41.17 24.37 -6.85
N CYS A 18 -40.47 25.21 -6.09
CA CYS A 18 -39.02 25.11 -5.97
C CYS A 18 -38.72 23.78 -5.25
N SER A 19 -38.55 22.71 -6.01
CA SER A 19 -37.80 21.56 -5.51
C SER A 19 -36.37 22.04 -5.30
N ASN A 20 -35.98 22.27 -4.05
CA ASN A 20 -34.58 22.36 -3.67
C ASN A 20 -33.95 21.00 -3.99
N VAL A 21 -33.45 20.84 -5.21
CA VAL A 21 -32.59 19.72 -5.56
C VAL A 21 -31.29 19.99 -4.80
N GLN A 22 -31.16 19.38 -3.61
CA GLN A 22 -29.88 19.28 -2.92
C GLN A 22 -28.90 18.70 -3.96
N ALA A 23 -27.81 19.42 -4.25
CA ALA A 23 -26.80 18.90 -5.15
C ALA A 23 -26.30 17.56 -4.60
N ALA A 24 -26.20 16.55 -5.47
CA ALA A 24 -25.73 15.23 -5.06
C ALA A 24 -24.31 15.33 -4.51
N VAL A 25 -24.03 14.60 -3.42
CA VAL A 25 -22.69 14.54 -2.82
C VAL A 25 -21.72 13.92 -3.83
N ILE A 26 -20.61 14.61 -4.13
CA ILE A 26 -19.56 14.09 -5.02
C ILE A 26 -18.77 13.00 -4.29
N THR A 27 -18.92 11.75 -4.71
CA THR A 27 -18.20 10.60 -4.10
C THR A 27 -17.05 10.07 -4.95
N ASP A 28 -16.93 10.52 -6.20
CA ASP A 28 -15.90 10.05 -7.12
C ASP A 28 -14.50 10.37 -6.60
N GLY A 29 -13.64 9.34 -6.61
CA GLY A 29 -12.28 9.44 -6.07
C GLY A 29 -12.18 9.39 -4.53
N PHE A 30 -13.26 9.05 -3.83
CA PHE A 30 -13.27 8.86 -2.37
C PHE A 30 -13.65 7.43 -1.97
N ASP A 31 -13.12 6.98 -0.82
CA ASP A 31 -13.83 6.03 0.02
C ASP A 31 -14.80 6.86 0.88
N TYR A 32 -16.09 6.51 0.83
CA TYR A 32 -17.16 7.36 1.35
C TYR A 32 -18.12 6.59 2.24
N VAL A 33 -18.52 7.22 3.34
CA VAL A 33 -19.66 6.81 4.17
C VAL A 33 -20.50 8.04 4.49
N GLU A 34 -21.80 7.94 4.22
CA GLU A 34 -22.73 9.04 4.44
C GLU A 34 -23.05 9.24 5.92
N SER A 35 -23.21 8.14 6.66
CA SER A 35 -23.66 8.17 8.05
C SER A 35 -22.94 7.11 8.88
N LEU A 36 -21.76 7.45 9.40
CA LEU A 36 -21.06 6.68 10.42
C LEU A 36 -21.48 7.19 11.79
N VAL A 37 -22.05 6.30 12.61
CA VAL A 37 -22.42 6.60 14.00
C VAL A 37 -21.34 6.05 14.94
N ALA A 38 -20.83 6.89 15.84
CA ALA A 38 -19.87 6.49 16.86
C ALA A 38 -20.36 6.86 18.26
N GLY A 39 -20.08 5.99 19.23
CA GLY A 39 -20.35 6.21 20.65
C GLY A 39 -19.20 6.93 21.34
N SER A 40 -19.47 7.67 22.40
CA SER A 40 -18.41 8.25 23.23
C SER A 40 -17.55 7.18 23.94
N GLN A 41 -16.51 7.58 24.67
CA GLN A 41 -15.59 6.70 25.39
C GLN A 41 -16.25 5.69 26.33
N ASN A 42 -17.51 5.92 26.72
CA ASN A 42 -18.29 5.01 27.55
C ASN A 42 -18.84 3.79 26.79
N PHE A 43 -18.66 3.75 25.48
CA PHE A 43 -19.11 2.69 24.58
C PHE A 43 -17.92 1.98 23.91
N THR A 44 -16.85 1.74 24.65
CA THR A 44 -15.66 1.02 24.14
C THR A 44 -15.92 -0.46 23.88
N ASN A 45 -16.59 -1.16 24.79
CA ASN A 45 -16.95 -2.58 24.64
C ASN A 45 -18.45 -2.86 24.82
N SER A 46 -19.23 -1.85 25.18
CA SER A 46 -20.68 -1.91 25.22
C SER A 46 -21.21 -1.02 24.12
N SER A 47 -22.02 -1.56 23.22
CA SER A 47 -22.49 -0.76 22.09
C SER A 47 -23.46 0.34 22.55
N ALA A 48 -23.40 1.50 21.89
CA ALA A 48 -24.35 2.59 22.09
C ALA A 48 -25.72 2.32 21.44
N SER A 49 -25.83 1.30 20.59
CA SER A 49 -27.07 0.84 19.97
C SER A 49 -27.35 -0.60 20.39
N SER A 50 -28.63 -0.93 20.55
CA SER A 50 -29.07 -2.31 20.79
C SER A 50 -29.17 -3.14 19.51
N THR A 51 -29.07 -2.50 18.35
CA THR A 51 -29.30 -3.11 17.04
C THR A 51 -28.10 -3.00 16.10
N ASP A 52 -27.23 -2.03 16.32
CA ASP A 52 -26.04 -1.77 15.50
C ASP A 52 -24.76 -1.82 16.32
N SER A 53 -23.66 -2.20 15.68
CA SER A 53 -22.31 -2.18 16.28
C SER A 53 -21.74 -0.76 16.37
N VAL A 54 -22.27 0.06 17.28
CA VAL A 54 -21.82 1.44 17.54
C VAL A 54 -20.89 1.48 18.75
N TYR A 55 -19.62 1.81 18.54
CA TYR A 55 -18.58 1.85 19.57
C TYR A 55 -17.73 3.13 19.47
N ALA A 56 -16.73 3.26 20.34
CA ALA A 56 -15.92 4.47 20.44
C ALA A 56 -14.72 4.56 19.49
N LEU A 57 -14.21 3.43 19.00
CA LEU A 57 -13.06 3.36 18.11
C LEU A 57 -13.51 3.38 16.66
N ILE A 58 -13.03 4.32 15.86
CA ILE A 58 -13.45 4.54 14.47
C ILE A 58 -12.35 4.06 13.52
N SER A 59 -12.73 3.19 12.57
CA SER A 59 -11.88 2.77 11.47
C SER A 59 -12.21 3.53 10.20
N LEU A 60 -11.22 4.17 9.58
CA LEU A 60 -11.38 4.78 8.26
C LEU A 60 -11.22 3.78 7.12
N LYS A 61 -10.59 2.63 7.37
CA LYS A 61 -10.48 1.55 6.38
C LYS A 61 -11.83 0.91 6.13
N ASP A 62 -12.51 0.55 7.21
CA ASP A 62 -13.76 -0.20 7.15
C ASP A 62 -15.00 0.70 7.30
N MET A 63 -14.79 2.02 7.50
CA MET A 63 -15.84 3.04 7.63
C MET A 63 -16.91 2.69 8.68
N LYS A 64 -16.46 2.13 9.81
CA LYS A 64 -17.31 1.68 10.92
C LYS A 64 -16.58 1.79 12.25
N THR A 65 -17.28 1.47 13.33
CA THR A 65 -16.70 1.42 14.67
C THR A 65 -16.39 0.01 15.14
N TYR A 66 -15.43 -0.09 16.06
CA TYR A 66 -14.98 -1.35 16.64
C TYR A 66 -15.07 -1.34 18.16
N ALA A 67 -15.44 -2.48 18.73
CA ALA A 67 -15.24 -2.73 20.14
C ALA A 67 -13.73 -2.73 20.45
N PHE A 68 -13.36 -2.26 21.64
CA PHE A 68 -11.97 -2.20 22.06
C PHE A 68 -11.31 -3.58 22.02
N ASP A 69 -11.94 -4.60 22.59
CA ASP A 69 -11.31 -5.92 22.73
C ASP A 69 -11.07 -6.57 21.37
N ASP A 70 -11.99 -6.42 20.42
CA ASP A 70 -11.86 -6.95 19.07
C ASP A 70 -10.68 -6.31 18.33
N ALA A 71 -10.55 -4.98 18.44
CA ALA A 71 -9.44 -4.25 17.85
C ALA A 71 -8.11 -4.56 18.57
N TYR A 72 -8.14 -4.70 19.89
CA TYR A 72 -6.96 -4.92 20.72
C TYR A 72 -6.38 -6.32 20.57
N GLN A 73 -7.22 -7.37 20.51
CA GLN A 73 -6.74 -8.75 20.40
C GLN A 73 -5.91 -8.99 19.13
N LYS A 74 -6.25 -8.29 18.05
CA LYS A 74 -5.55 -8.38 16.77
C LYS A 74 -4.51 -7.27 16.57
N GLN A 75 -4.44 -6.30 17.49
CA GLN A 75 -3.64 -5.09 17.34
C GLN A 75 -3.91 -4.40 16.00
N GLU A 76 -5.20 -4.24 15.69
CA GLU A 76 -5.63 -3.72 14.39
C GLU A 76 -4.99 -2.33 14.11
N ASP A 77 -4.39 -2.20 12.94
CA ASP A 77 -3.80 -0.96 12.42
C ASP A 77 -4.80 -0.14 11.60
N ASN A 78 -6.06 -0.56 11.60
CA ASN A 78 -7.17 0.09 10.89
C ASN A 78 -7.93 1.12 11.76
N ILE A 79 -7.55 1.33 13.02
CA ILE A 79 -8.21 2.29 13.92
C ILE A 79 -7.48 3.63 13.87
N ASP A 80 -8.18 4.67 13.44
CA ASP A 80 -7.56 5.97 13.14
C ASP A 80 -7.89 7.06 14.16
N MET A 81 -9.06 6.95 14.80
CA MET A 81 -9.57 7.97 15.69
C MET A 81 -10.59 7.42 16.68
N LYS A 82 -10.95 8.25 17.66
CA LYS A 82 -11.89 7.92 18.72
C LYS A 82 -12.71 9.13 19.14
N PHE A 83 -13.97 8.87 19.47
CA PHE A 83 -14.95 9.89 19.83
C PHE A 83 -15.09 10.05 21.35
N TYR A 84 -15.09 11.30 21.82
CA TYR A 84 -15.13 11.65 23.24
C TYR A 84 -16.18 12.70 23.55
N ILE A 85 -16.83 12.57 24.71
CA ILE A 85 -17.62 13.64 25.32
C ILE A 85 -17.09 13.92 26.72
N MET A 86 -16.63 15.16 26.94
CA MET A 86 -16.27 15.67 28.25
C MET A 86 -17.54 16.09 28.99
N GLY A 87 -18.08 15.20 29.82
CA GLY A 87 -19.23 15.50 30.69
C GLY A 87 -18.86 16.34 31.91
N GLY A 88 -19.86 16.62 32.76
CA GLY A 88 -19.69 17.28 34.06
C GLY A 88 -19.89 18.79 34.07
N THR A 89 -20.26 19.40 32.92
CA THR A 89 -20.70 20.80 32.82
C THR A 89 -21.94 20.88 31.94
N THR A 90 -22.75 21.94 32.06
CA THR A 90 -24.01 22.14 31.30
C THR A 90 -23.83 22.15 29.78
N ASN A 91 -22.60 22.20 29.28
CA ASN A 91 -22.26 22.07 27.87
C ASN A 91 -21.17 21.02 27.67
N ALA A 92 -21.52 19.74 27.87
CA ALA A 92 -20.58 18.64 27.71
C ALA A 92 -19.88 18.72 26.34
N THR A 93 -18.55 18.82 26.35
CA THR A 93 -17.78 19.19 25.16
C THR A 93 -17.41 17.97 24.33
N VAL A 94 -17.77 17.99 23.05
CA VAL A 94 -17.54 16.91 22.09
C VAL A 94 -16.16 17.09 21.47
N ARG A 95 -15.42 15.98 21.35
CA ARG A 95 -14.04 15.98 20.83
C ARG A 95 -13.79 14.78 19.95
N LEU A 96 -12.85 14.94 19.02
CA LEU A 96 -12.27 13.85 18.26
C LEU A 96 -10.78 13.75 18.59
N TYR A 97 -10.31 12.54 18.85
CA TYR A 97 -8.92 12.26 19.15
C TYR A 97 -8.36 11.22 18.18
N ALA A 98 -7.10 11.36 17.78
CA ALA A 98 -6.35 10.29 17.12
C ALA A 98 -6.03 9.18 18.12
N MET A 99 -5.47 8.06 17.67
CA MET A 99 -5.04 6.98 18.57
C MET A 99 -3.73 7.30 19.31
N ASP A 100 -2.87 8.15 18.73
CA ASP A 100 -1.63 8.61 19.35
C ASP A 100 -1.86 9.59 20.52
N GLY A 101 -0.77 10.11 21.09
CA GLY A 101 -0.81 11.06 22.21
C GLY A 101 -0.64 10.39 23.58
N THR A 102 -1.18 11.03 24.61
CA THR A 102 -1.01 10.62 26.01
C THR A 102 -2.37 10.48 26.71
N SER A 103 -2.34 9.90 27.90
CA SER A 103 -3.48 9.83 28.82
C SER A 103 -4.13 11.20 29.09
N THR A 104 -3.37 12.30 28.96
CA THR A 104 -3.88 13.67 29.19
C THR A 104 -4.28 14.40 27.92
N THR A 105 -3.58 14.22 26.80
CA THR A 105 -3.83 14.98 25.57
C THR A 105 -4.93 14.36 24.71
N THR A 106 -4.99 13.02 24.63
CA THR A 106 -5.96 12.27 23.81
C THR A 106 -6.79 11.29 24.63
N LYS A 107 -6.69 11.36 25.96
CA LYS A 107 -7.53 10.61 26.92
C LYS A 107 -7.48 9.10 26.75
N ASN A 108 -6.35 8.55 26.29
CA ASN A 108 -6.19 7.12 26.01
C ASN A 108 -6.64 6.19 27.14
N ILE A 109 -6.39 6.58 28.39
CA ILE A 109 -6.75 5.78 29.58
C ILE A 109 -8.25 5.71 29.85
N GLU A 110 -9.05 6.59 29.27
CA GLU A 110 -10.51 6.61 29.45
C GLU A 110 -11.23 5.68 28.46
N TYR A 111 -10.49 5.12 27.50
CA TYR A 111 -11.00 4.11 26.58
C TYR A 111 -10.56 2.73 27.07
N VAL A 112 -11.35 2.17 27.98
CA VAL A 112 -11.00 0.95 28.71
C VAL A 112 -11.67 -0.27 28.07
N GLY A 113 -10.89 -1.33 27.86
CA GLY A 113 -11.34 -2.66 27.49
C GLY A 113 -11.27 -3.67 28.63
N SER A 114 -11.36 -4.95 28.30
CA SER A 114 -11.24 -6.01 29.30
C SER A 114 -9.86 -6.02 29.96
N ASN A 115 -9.78 -6.52 31.20
CA ASN A 115 -8.54 -6.62 31.99
C ASN A 115 -7.81 -5.28 32.17
N GLU A 116 -8.55 -4.17 32.29
CA GLU A 116 -8.03 -2.82 32.50
C GLU A 116 -7.07 -2.34 31.40
N LYS A 117 -7.13 -2.96 30.20
CA LYS A 117 -6.38 -2.50 29.04
C LYS A 117 -6.99 -1.21 28.52
N THR A 118 -6.14 -0.31 28.06
CA THR A 118 -6.54 0.98 27.52
C THR A 118 -5.90 1.23 26.17
N VAL A 119 -6.27 2.31 25.49
CA VAL A 119 -5.69 2.65 24.19
C VAL A 119 -4.18 2.85 24.29
N ASP A 120 -3.64 3.22 25.46
CA ASP A 120 -2.20 3.32 25.67
C ASP A 120 -1.47 1.98 25.46
N ASN A 121 -2.16 0.86 25.65
CA ASN A 121 -1.62 -0.49 25.47
C ASN A 121 -1.63 -0.97 24.01
N PHE A 122 -2.26 -0.25 23.07
CA PHE A 122 -2.14 -0.58 21.65
C PHE A 122 -0.69 -0.39 21.17
N ILE A 123 -0.23 -1.35 20.38
CA ILE A 123 1.11 -1.36 19.80
C ILE A 123 1.17 -0.37 18.64
N ILE A 124 0.16 -0.39 17.77
CA ILE A 124 -0.01 0.57 16.67
C ILE A 124 -1.06 1.59 17.09
N LYS A 125 -0.67 2.86 17.07
CA LYS A 125 -1.52 4.01 17.39
C LYS A 125 -1.44 5.02 16.26
N ASN A 126 -2.36 4.93 15.31
CA ASN A 126 -2.39 5.82 14.15
C ASN A 126 -2.41 7.29 14.62
N THR A 127 -1.38 8.01 14.20
CA THR A 127 -1.11 9.43 14.46
C THR A 127 -1.92 10.39 13.57
N THR A 128 -3.17 10.04 13.27
CA THR A 128 -4.08 10.82 12.41
C THR A 128 -4.13 12.29 12.86
N LYS A 129 -4.06 13.22 11.91
CA LYS A 129 -4.12 14.66 12.20
C LYS A 129 -5.41 15.24 11.68
N PHE A 130 -5.93 16.23 12.40
CA PHE A 130 -7.21 16.88 12.14
C PHE A 130 -7.05 18.40 12.14
N MET A 131 -7.86 19.07 11.33
CA MET A 131 -7.97 20.52 11.29
C MET A 131 -9.42 20.88 10.98
N LYS A 132 -10.04 21.69 11.84
CA LYS A 132 -11.32 22.31 11.50
C LYS A 132 -11.07 23.36 10.41
N ILE A 133 -11.85 23.32 9.33
CA ILE A 133 -11.67 24.20 8.17
C ILE A 133 -12.98 24.92 7.81
N THR A 134 -12.85 26.05 7.13
CA THR A 134 -13.97 26.83 6.59
C THR A 134 -13.80 27.02 5.08
N GLY A 135 -14.88 27.37 4.37
CA GLY A 135 -14.82 27.65 2.93
C GLY A 135 -14.72 26.41 2.02
N VAL A 136 -14.80 25.20 2.59
CA VAL A 136 -14.94 23.95 1.83
C VAL A 136 -16.35 23.42 2.02
N ASP A 137 -17.08 23.29 0.92
CA ASP A 137 -18.36 22.58 0.88
C ASP A 137 -18.08 21.07 0.83
N PHE A 138 -18.48 20.35 1.86
CA PHE A 138 -18.30 18.90 1.91
C PHE A 138 -18.96 18.19 0.73
N ASP A 139 -20.17 18.61 0.34
CA ASP A 139 -20.98 17.90 -0.65
C ASP A 139 -20.33 18.06 -2.03
N ALA A 140 -19.85 19.28 -2.35
CA ALA A 140 -19.21 19.63 -3.63
C ALA A 140 -17.68 19.44 -3.70
N ALA A 141 -17.00 19.12 -2.59
CA ALA A 141 -15.55 18.93 -2.59
C ALA A 141 -15.11 17.74 -3.46
N THR A 142 -14.14 17.99 -4.35
CA THR A 142 -13.54 16.97 -5.23
C THR A 142 -12.32 16.30 -4.58
N ALA A 143 -11.97 15.08 -5.03
CA ALA A 143 -10.80 14.38 -4.52
C ALA A 143 -9.49 15.18 -4.73
N ALA A 144 -9.35 15.86 -5.87
CA ALA A 144 -8.20 16.72 -6.16
C ALA A 144 -8.08 17.88 -5.16
N GLN A 145 -9.20 18.55 -4.86
CA GLN A 145 -9.23 19.62 -3.86
C GLN A 145 -8.82 19.09 -2.48
N VAL A 146 -9.39 17.97 -2.03
CA VAL A 146 -9.09 17.39 -0.71
C VAL A 146 -7.63 16.93 -0.59
N LYS A 147 -7.07 16.30 -1.64
CA LYS A 147 -5.65 15.92 -1.70
C LYS A 147 -4.72 17.12 -1.59
N SER A 148 -5.13 18.28 -2.12
CA SER A 148 -4.33 19.52 -2.11
C SER A 148 -4.36 20.29 -0.77
N LEU A 149 -5.22 19.89 0.19
CA LEU A 149 -5.34 20.59 1.47
C LEU A 149 -4.01 20.59 2.24
N ASN A 150 -3.60 21.78 2.68
CA ASN A 150 -2.44 21.96 3.51
C ASN A 150 -2.83 21.76 4.99
N LEU A 151 -2.31 20.68 5.59
CA LEU A 151 -2.63 20.27 6.95
C LEU A 151 -1.44 20.39 7.91
N THR A 152 -0.51 21.32 7.66
CA THR A 152 0.70 21.50 8.49
C THR A 152 0.42 21.89 9.94
N THR A 153 -0.67 22.60 10.22
CA THR A 153 -1.09 22.96 11.58
C THR A 153 -2.10 21.99 12.18
N ALA A 154 -2.35 20.85 11.52
CA ALA A 154 -3.28 19.85 12.00
C ALA A 154 -2.80 19.20 13.30
N SER A 155 -3.74 18.94 14.21
CA SER A 155 -3.49 18.40 15.54
C SER A 155 -4.05 16.98 15.65
N ASN A 156 -3.56 16.19 16.60
CA ASN A 156 -4.18 14.89 16.90
C ASN A 156 -5.47 14.99 17.74
N THR A 157 -5.95 16.21 17.99
CA THR A 157 -7.19 16.49 18.71
C THR A 157 -7.96 17.63 18.05
N ILE A 158 -9.29 17.51 17.99
CA ILE A 158 -10.21 18.63 17.77
C ILE A 158 -11.09 18.83 19.00
N ASN A 159 -11.10 20.06 19.50
CA ASN A 159 -11.87 20.47 20.66
C ASN A 159 -12.20 21.97 20.55
N PRO A 160 -13.47 22.39 20.56
CA PRO A 160 -14.68 21.56 20.49
C PRO A 160 -15.01 21.10 19.06
N VAL A 161 -15.84 20.06 18.97
CA VAL A 161 -16.54 19.62 17.75
C VAL A 161 -18.02 19.98 17.86
N GLU A 162 -18.57 20.57 16.82
CA GLU A 162 -19.94 21.08 16.72
C GLU A 162 -20.64 20.57 15.46
N VAL A 163 -21.98 20.58 15.46
CA VAL A 163 -22.77 20.20 14.28
C VAL A 163 -22.48 21.17 13.14
N ASN A 164 -22.37 20.64 11.92
CA ASN A 164 -21.95 21.32 10.68
C ASN A 164 -20.47 21.67 10.59
N ASP A 165 -19.64 21.31 11.58
CA ASP A 165 -18.19 21.41 11.40
C ASP A 165 -17.75 20.57 10.20
N ILE A 166 -16.88 21.17 9.37
CA ILE A 166 -16.09 20.46 8.37
C ILE A 166 -14.68 20.31 8.92
N ILE A 167 -14.25 19.06 9.09
CA ILE A 167 -12.96 18.71 9.66
C ILE A 167 -12.15 18.02 8.57
N ALA A 168 -11.09 18.67 8.12
CA ALA A 168 -10.10 18.01 7.30
C ALA A 168 -9.23 17.12 8.18
N PHE A 169 -8.78 15.99 7.63
CA PHE A 169 -7.88 15.10 8.33
C PHE A 169 -6.85 14.49 7.39
N LYS A 170 -5.77 13.97 7.97
CA LYS A 170 -4.73 13.21 7.29
C LYS A 170 -4.49 11.91 8.06
N THR A 171 -4.66 10.77 7.41
CA THR A 171 -4.36 9.47 8.02
C THR A 171 -2.89 9.37 8.40
N ALA A 172 -2.60 8.63 9.46
CA ALA A 172 -1.23 8.23 9.77
C ALA A 172 -0.66 7.38 8.64
N GLY A 173 0.65 7.38 8.42
CA GLY A 173 1.22 6.50 7.41
C GLY A 173 1.17 5.01 7.78
N THR A 174 0.95 4.69 9.06
CA THR A 174 0.63 3.33 9.54
C THR A 174 -0.79 2.86 9.24
N SER A 175 -1.69 3.78 8.86
CA SER A 175 -3.10 3.46 8.72
C SER A 175 -3.34 2.44 7.63
N ALA A 176 -4.06 1.37 7.97
CA ALA A 176 -4.53 0.39 6.99
C ALA A 176 -5.55 0.97 6.01
N ALA A 177 -6.13 2.15 6.28
CA ALA A 177 -6.92 2.90 5.31
C ALA A 177 -6.06 3.48 4.18
N GLY A 178 -4.73 3.35 4.24
CA GLY A 178 -3.77 3.94 3.33
C GLY A 178 -3.09 5.14 3.98
N GLY A 179 -1.77 5.13 3.94
CA GLY A 179 -0.95 6.11 4.63
C GLY A 179 -1.02 7.52 4.05
N HIS A 180 -1.04 8.54 4.91
CA HIS A 180 -0.95 9.96 4.52
C HIS A 180 -2.05 10.44 3.57
N ARG A 181 -3.21 9.79 3.56
CA ARG A 181 -4.37 10.19 2.76
C ARG A 181 -5.10 11.35 3.44
N ASN A 182 -5.42 12.38 2.67
CA ASN A 182 -6.27 13.47 3.15
C ASN A 182 -7.75 13.07 3.04
N GLY A 183 -8.56 13.57 3.96
CA GLY A 183 -10.01 13.39 3.94
C GLY A 183 -10.77 14.53 4.60
N LEU A 184 -12.08 14.45 4.52
CA LEU A 184 -13.03 15.36 5.17
C LEU A 184 -14.01 14.57 6.03
N ILE A 185 -14.39 15.16 7.16
CA ILE A 185 -15.49 14.76 8.02
C ILE A 185 -16.49 15.91 8.05
N LYS A 186 -17.77 15.61 7.86
CA LYS A 186 -18.90 16.52 8.14
C LYS A 186 -19.61 16.03 9.38
N VAL A 187 -19.75 16.87 10.39
CA VAL A 187 -20.50 16.52 11.61
C VAL A 187 -21.98 16.73 11.34
N VAL A 188 -22.73 15.63 11.28
CA VAL A 188 -24.16 15.63 10.93
C VAL A 188 -25.02 15.85 12.16
N SER A 189 -24.75 15.12 13.25
CA SER A 189 -25.50 15.25 14.48
C SER A 189 -24.68 14.84 15.70
N ILE A 190 -25.05 15.39 16.85
CA ILE A 190 -24.49 15.03 18.16
C ILE A 190 -25.67 14.82 19.10
N VAL A 191 -25.76 13.63 19.68
CA VAL A 191 -26.80 13.28 20.66
C VAL A 191 -26.13 12.94 21.99
N ARG A 192 -26.57 13.59 23.06
CA ARG A 192 -26.14 13.30 24.43
C ARG A 192 -27.31 12.68 25.18
N GLU A 193 -27.05 11.78 26.12
CA GLU A 193 -28.11 11.25 27.00
C GLU A 193 -28.74 12.37 27.85
N THR A 194 -27.91 13.31 28.34
CA THR A 194 -28.32 14.56 29.00
C THR A 194 -27.33 15.69 28.64
N PRO A 195 -27.65 16.98 28.85
CA PRO A 195 -26.73 18.09 28.53
C PRO A 195 -25.35 17.99 29.18
N GLU A 196 -25.27 17.44 30.40
CA GLU A 196 -24.04 17.25 31.17
C GLU A 196 -23.37 15.88 30.95
N SER A 197 -24.02 14.96 30.23
CA SER A 197 -23.58 13.57 30.13
C SER A 197 -22.27 13.45 29.35
N SER A 198 -21.40 12.54 29.80
CA SER A 198 -20.26 12.04 29.02
C SER A 198 -20.66 10.91 28.04
N ARG A 199 -21.93 10.50 28.05
CA ARG A 199 -22.49 9.44 27.21
C ARG A 199 -23.33 10.03 26.09
N GLY A 200 -23.06 9.59 24.87
CA GLY A 200 -23.76 10.01 23.68
C GLY A 200 -23.16 9.45 22.42
N THR A 201 -23.73 9.85 21.28
CA THR A 201 -23.29 9.47 19.94
C THR A 201 -23.02 10.70 19.07
N ILE A 202 -22.16 10.52 18.08
CA ILE A 202 -21.94 11.45 16.97
C ILE A 202 -22.28 10.72 15.67
N THR A 203 -22.94 11.42 14.76
CA THR A 203 -23.11 10.97 13.37
C THR A 203 -22.24 11.85 12.48
N ILE A 204 -21.41 11.22 11.66
CA ILE A 204 -20.51 11.90 10.73
C ILE A 204 -20.64 11.32 9.31
N SER A 205 -20.46 12.19 8.32
CA SER A 205 -20.16 11.77 6.95
C SER A 205 -18.66 11.86 6.72
N VAL A 206 -18.07 10.89 6.03
CA VAL A 206 -16.62 10.84 5.79
C VAL A 206 -16.34 10.69 4.30
N LYS A 207 -15.43 11.52 3.79
CA LYS A 207 -14.77 11.39 2.48
C LYS A 207 -13.28 11.17 2.70
N LEU A 208 -12.75 10.02 2.34
CA LEU A 208 -11.30 9.75 2.37
C LEU A 208 -10.77 9.67 0.94
N ALA A 209 -9.93 10.62 0.52
CA ALA A 209 -9.47 10.68 -0.87
C ALA A 209 -8.66 9.43 -1.22
N LYS A 210 -9.03 8.71 -2.28
CA LYS A 210 -8.32 7.51 -2.76
C LYS A 210 -6.88 7.87 -3.13
N PRO A 211 -5.91 6.97 -2.91
CA PRO A 211 -4.55 7.20 -3.38
C PRO A 211 -4.56 7.46 -4.89
N GLU A 212 -3.54 8.15 -5.39
CA GLU A 212 -3.34 8.25 -6.83
C GLU A 212 -3.16 6.84 -7.42
N PRO A 213 -3.81 6.52 -8.56
CA PRO A 213 -3.57 5.26 -9.24
C PRO A 213 -2.09 5.08 -9.56
N VAL A 214 -1.56 3.92 -9.23
CA VAL A 214 -0.16 3.57 -9.51
C VAL A 214 -0.11 2.81 -10.83
N VAL A 215 0.68 3.28 -11.79
CA VAL A 215 0.97 2.56 -13.03
C VAL A 215 1.89 1.37 -12.70
N SER A 216 1.33 0.18 -12.61
CA SER A 216 2.09 -1.06 -12.29
C SER A 216 2.23 -2.00 -13.49
N GLU A 217 1.55 -1.74 -14.60
CA GLU A 217 1.63 -2.57 -15.80
C GLU A 217 3.07 -2.69 -16.31
N GLY A 218 3.51 -3.93 -16.53
CA GLY A 218 4.86 -4.24 -17.00
C GLY A 218 5.96 -4.24 -15.93
N PHE A 219 5.65 -3.91 -14.67
CA PHE A 219 6.59 -4.00 -13.55
C PHE A 219 6.34 -5.26 -12.71
N ASP A 220 7.42 -5.74 -12.06
CA ASP A 220 7.25 -6.45 -10.80
C ASP A 220 6.96 -5.38 -9.73
N TYR A 221 5.81 -5.50 -9.06
CA TYR A 221 5.28 -4.46 -8.18
C TYR A 221 4.89 -5.02 -6.82
N VAL A 222 5.28 -4.31 -5.76
CA VAL A 222 4.81 -4.55 -4.40
C VAL A 222 4.39 -3.24 -3.75
N GLU A 223 3.20 -3.25 -3.19
CA GLU A 223 2.63 -2.10 -2.51
C GLU A 223 2.87 -2.19 -0.99
N SER A 224 3.26 -1.07 -0.39
CA SER A 224 3.25 -0.85 1.07
C SER A 224 3.95 -1.93 1.90
N VAL A 225 5.15 -2.32 1.51
CA VAL A 225 6.02 -3.20 2.29
C VAL A 225 6.49 -2.48 3.56
N ARG A 226 6.39 -3.16 4.70
CA ARG A 226 6.94 -2.70 5.98
C ARG A 226 8.35 -3.26 6.16
N ILE A 227 9.35 -2.38 6.23
CA ILE A 227 10.76 -2.76 6.40
C ILE A 227 11.30 -2.18 7.71
N GLY A 228 11.63 -3.07 8.64
CA GLY A 228 12.11 -2.70 9.98
C GLY A 228 13.53 -2.16 9.99
N THR A 229 13.88 -1.42 11.05
CA THR A 229 15.28 -1.11 11.37
C THR A 229 15.97 -2.30 12.05
N TYR A 230 17.20 -2.11 12.52
CA TYR A 230 18.02 -3.20 13.07
C TYR A 230 17.36 -4.02 14.20
N GLY A 231 16.42 -3.44 14.96
CA GLY A 231 15.70 -4.18 16.01
C GLY A 231 14.85 -5.33 15.48
N PHE A 232 14.54 -5.32 14.18
CA PHE A 232 13.76 -6.36 13.49
C PHE A 232 14.65 -7.39 12.78
N ALA A 233 15.98 -7.32 12.94
CA ALA A 233 16.92 -8.21 12.28
C ALA A 233 16.92 -9.62 12.88
N GLY A 234 16.83 -9.74 14.20
CA GLY A 234 17.05 -11.00 14.91
C GLY A 234 15.80 -11.75 15.32
N GLY A 235 14.61 -11.29 14.92
CA GLY A 235 13.38 -11.94 15.37
C GLY A 235 12.13 -11.10 15.25
N THR A 236 11.03 -11.76 15.60
CA THR A 236 9.70 -11.18 15.71
C THR A 236 9.67 -10.21 16.89
N GLN A 237 9.29 -8.96 16.66
CA GLN A 237 8.99 -8.01 17.73
C GLN A 237 7.49 -8.13 18.07
N PRO A 238 7.10 -8.15 19.37
CA PRO A 238 5.69 -8.23 19.75
C PRO A 238 4.85 -7.13 19.10
N GLY A 239 3.76 -7.52 18.41
CA GLY A 239 2.86 -6.66 17.64
C GLY A 239 3.40 -6.18 16.30
N TYR A 240 4.56 -6.68 15.87
CA TYR A 240 5.16 -6.42 14.57
C TYR A 240 5.67 -7.72 13.96
N GLU A 241 4.89 -8.79 14.08
CA GLU A 241 5.29 -10.16 13.76
C GLU A 241 5.73 -10.34 12.31
N ASN A 242 5.23 -9.48 11.42
CA ASN A 242 5.45 -9.51 9.97
C ASN A 242 6.42 -8.41 9.47
N VAL A 243 7.16 -7.76 10.36
CA VAL A 243 8.12 -6.69 10.00
C VAL A 243 9.55 -7.20 10.16
N PHE A 244 10.32 -7.18 9.08
CA PHE A 244 11.72 -7.63 9.06
C PHE A 244 12.63 -6.57 8.41
N SER A 245 13.94 -6.65 8.68
CA SER A 245 14.85 -5.52 8.46
C SER A 245 15.68 -5.55 7.17
N LEU A 246 15.69 -6.68 6.46
CA LEU A 246 16.47 -6.89 5.25
C LEU A 246 15.52 -7.06 4.07
N TYR A 247 15.77 -6.40 2.94
CA TYR A 247 14.90 -6.48 1.76
C TYR A 247 15.62 -7.11 0.58
N SER A 248 14.93 -8.00 -0.14
CA SER A 248 15.40 -8.68 -1.34
C SER A 248 14.75 -8.09 -2.60
N ILE A 249 15.58 -7.73 -3.58
CA ILE A 249 15.10 -7.32 -4.91
C ILE A 249 14.63 -8.53 -5.71
N LYS A 250 15.20 -9.72 -5.48
CA LYS A 250 14.91 -10.94 -6.25
C LYS A 250 13.45 -11.36 -6.16
N ASP A 251 12.89 -11.35 -4.96
CA ASP A 251 11.53 -11.82 -4.69
C ASP A 251 10.64 -10.75 -4.04
N MET A 252 11.16 -9.54 -3.88
CA MET A 252 10.46 -8.37 -3.35
C MET A 252 9.90 -8.58 -1.94
N LYS A 253 10.63 -9.36 -1.11
CA LYS A 253 10.26 -9.66 0.28
C LYS A 253 11.25 -9.12 1.30
N THR A 254 10.80 -9.07 2.54
CA THR A 254 11.64 -8.80 3.71
C THR A 254 12.04 -10.08 4.42
N TYR A 255 13.21 -10.06 5.05
CA TYR A 255 13.83 -11.20 5.72
C TYR A 255 14.40 -10.81 7.08
N LYS A 256 14.31 -11.74 8.03
CA LYS A 256 15.15 -11.72 9.24
C LYS A 256 16.55 -12.17 8.87
N LEU A 257 17.54 -11.75 9.65
CA LEU A 257 18.90 -12.22 9.48
C LEU A 257 19.01 -13.73 9.72
N ASP A 258 18.23 -14.29 10.66
CA ASP A 258 18.24 -15.73 10.92
C ASP A 258 17.83 -16.59 9.73
N ASP A 259 16.88 -16.11 8.93
CA ASP A 259 16.34 -16.84 7.78
C ASP A 259 17.33 -16.83 6.60
N ILE A 260 18.23 -15.84 6.54
CA ILE A 260 19.05 -15.56 5.36
C ILE A 260 20.56 -15.55 5.63
N LYS A 261 21.00 -15.79 6.87
CA LYS A 261 22.42 -15.77 7.27
C LYS A 261 23.35 -16.69 6.48
N THR A 262 22.80 -17.72 5.81
CA THR A 262 23.56 -18.63 4.93
C THR A 262 23.47 -18.27 3.45
N ASN A 263 22.64 -17.30 3.06
CA ASN A 263 22.37 -16.92 1.67
C ASN A 263 22.26 -15.39 1.51
N LEU A 264 23.20 -14.64 2.09
CA LEU A 264 23.17 -13.17 2.14
C LEU A 264 23.15 -12.49 0.76
N ILE A 265 23.56 -13.19 -0.30
CA ILE A 265 23.43 -12.75 -1.70
C ILE A 265 21.99 -12.55 -2.18
N ASN A 266 20.99 -12.99 -1.40
CA ASN A 266 19.58 -12.75 -1.70
C ASN A 266 19.06 -11.41 -1.16
N VAL A 267 19.77 -10.71 -0.28
CA VAL A 267 19.31 -9.43 0.30
C VAL A 267 20.14 -8.26 -0.20
N ASP A 268 19.48 -7.16 -0.51
CA ASP A 268 20.07 -6.05 -1.25
C ASP A 268 20.10 -4.76 -0.44
N MET A 269 19.13 -4.58 0.45
CA MET A 269 18.91 -3.33 1.17
C MET A 269 18.67 -3.59 2.66
N LYS A 270 19.14 -2.67 3.49
CA LYS A 270 18.80 -2.57 4.91
C LYS A 270 18.44 -1.13 5.28
N PHE A 271 17.46 -0.98 6.16
CA PHE A 271 16.90 0.31 6.54
C PHE A 271 17.28 0.66 7.97
N HIS A 272 17.53 1.93 8.26
CA HIS A 272 18.00 2.37 9.57
C HIS A 272 17.49 3.76 9.90
N LEU A 273 17.27 4.01 11.19
CA LEU A 273 17.03 5.33 11.75
C LEU A 273 18.25 5.66 12.61
N GLN A 274 18.94 6.76 12.33
CA GLN A 274 20.16 7.13 13.03
C GLN A 274 19.91 8.18 14.12
N GLY A 275 20.42 7.87 15.32
CA GLY A 275 20.61 8.84 16.38
C GLY A 275 19.31 9.34 17.04
N SER A 276 19.44 10.38 17.86
CA SER A 276 18.33 10.96 18.61
C SER A 276 17.27 11.63 17.73
N THR A 277 17.63 12.02 16.51
CA THR A 277 16.72 12.63 15.53
C THR A 277 16.02 11.60 14.65
N SER A 278 16.33 10.31 14.79
CA SER A 278 15.77 9.23 13.96
C SER A 278 16.03 9.46 12.46
N GLU A 279 17.21 9.97 12.07
CA GLU A 279 17.47 10.32 10.67
C GLU A 279 17.35 9.07 9.79
N PRO A 280 16.44 9.06 8.79
CA PRO A 280 16.17 7.86 8.01
C PRO A 280 17.24 7.60 6.97
N ARG A 281 17.61 6.33 6.81
CA ARG A 281 18.68 5.90 5.93
C ARG A 281 18.37 4.58 5.28
N VAL A 282 18.74 4.47 4.01
CA VAL A 282 18.75 3.22 3.26
C VAL A 282 20.20 2.89 2.93
N TYR A 283 20.60 1.65 3.16
CA TYR A 283 21.95 1.16 2.93
C TYR A 283 21.89 -0.08 2.06
N CYS A 284 22.91 -0.26 1.21
CA CYS A 284 23.19 -1.58 0.63
C CYS A 284 23.79 -2.54 1.66
N MET A 285 24.09 -3.76 1.22
CA MET A 285 24.71 -4.80 2.06
C MET A 285 26.24 -4.73 2.06
N ASN A 286 26.84 -3.56 1.82
CA ASN A 286 28.28 -3.33 1.89
C ASN A 286 28.87 -3.83 3.23
N ASN A 287 29.87 -4.73 3.18
CA ASN A 287 30.53 -5.29 4.36
C ASN A 287 31.28 -4.27 5.23
N LYS A 288 31.69 -3.12 4.65
CA LYS A 288 32.37 -2.04 5.36
C LYS A 288 31.44 -1.04 6.04
N ASP A 289 30.13 -1.26 5.93
CA ASP A 289 29.15 -0.35 6.54
C ASP A 289 29.18 -0.42 8.08
N SER A 290 29.30 0.74 8.71
CA SER A 290 29.45 0.86 10.17
C SER A 290 28.18 0.50 10.95
N LYS A 291 27.05 0.28 10.27
CA LYS A 291 25.77 -0.14 10.88
C LYS A 291 25.57 -1.64 10.87
N ASN A 292 26.36 -2.39 10.11
CA ASN A 292 26.32 -3.86 10.12
C ASN A 292 26.36 -4.47 11.54
N PRO A 293 27.16 -3.97 12.52
CA PRO A 293 27.17 -4.52 13.88
C PRO A 293 25.84 -4.44 14.65
N GLN A 294 24.91 -3.56 14.25
CA GLN A 294 23.61 -3.40 14.91
C GLN A 294 22.59 -4.43 14.43
N PHE A 295 22.74 -4.94 13.19
CA PHE A 295 21.87 -5.98 12.64
C PHE A 295 22.37 -7.34 13.11
N LYS A 296 21.58 -8.02 13.93
CA LYS A 296 22.00 -9.26 14.57
C LYS A 296 20.93 -10.33 14.45
N THR A 297 21.37 -11.58 14.46
CA THR A 297 20.52 -12.77 14.62
C THR A 297 19.92 -12.82 16.04
N SER A 298 18.96 -13.72 16.26
CA SER A 298 18.42 -14.06 17.58
C SER A 298 19.52 -14.48 18.55
N ASP A 299 20.57 -15.13 18.03
CA ASP A 299 21.73 -15.60 18.78
C ASP A 299 22.83 -14.52 18.92
N ASN A 300 22.49 -13.26 18.63
CA ASN A 300 23.34 -12.07 18.79
C ASN A 300 24.60 -12.07 17.88
N ILE A 301 24.63 -12.89 16.82
CA ILE A 301 25.66 -12.84 15.77
C ILE A 301 25.38 -11.65 14.86
N ALA A 302 26.36 -10.76 14.73
CA ALA A 302 26.25 -9.54 13.93
C ALA A 302 26.43 -9.79 12.43
N LEU A 303 25.71 -9.03 11.62
CA LEU A 303 25.79 -9.05 10.16
C LEU A 303 27.22 -8.77 9.67
N SER A 304 27.98 -7.93 10.38
CA SER A 304 29.39 -7.66 10.07
C SER A 304 30.30 -8.89 10.15
N THR A 305 29.90 -9.92 10.91
CA THR A 305 30.64 -11.18 11.02
C THR A 305 30.22 -12.17 9.93
N LEU A 306 29.04 -11.99 9.35
CA LEU A 306 28.47 -12.88 8.34
C LEU A 306 28.79 -12.43 6.90
N LEU A 307 28.94 -11.12 6.68
CA LEU A 307 29.27 -10.57 5.37
C LEU A 307 30.75 -10.76 5.03
N THR A 308 30.99 -11.28 3.84
CA THR A 308 32.29 -11.39 3.17
C THR A 308 32.25 -10.61 1.85
N PRO A 309 33.39 -10.35 1.18
CA PRO A 309 33.37 -9.75 -0.15
C PRO A 309 32.47 -10.50 -1.16
N GLU A 310 32.41 -11.83 -1.07
CA GLU A 310 31.66 -12.71 -1.97
C GLU A 310 30.16 -12.78 -1.66
N THR A 311 29.75 -12.30 -0.48
CA THR A 311 28.35 -12.30 -0.03
C THR A 311 27.78 -10.89 0.13
N THR A 312 28.58 -9.87 -0.21
CA THR A 312 28.22 -8.46 -0.16
C THR A 312 27.51 -8.04 -1.42
N ASN A 313 26.25 -7.63 -1.28
CA ASN A 313 25.48 -7.02 -2.36
C ASN A 313 25.63 -5.49 -2.35
N GLU A 314 26.37 -4.98 -3.34
CA GLU A 314 26.61 -3.55 -3.54
C GLU A 314 25.53 -2.87 -4.40
N THR A 315 24.27 -2.99 -3.96
CA THR A 315 23.16 -2.25 -4.58
C THR A 315 23.42 -0.75 -4.53
N ARG A 316 23.17 -0.07 -5.64
CA ARG A 316 23.38 1.37 -5.76
C ARG A 316 22.07 2.12 -5.86
N TYR A 317 22.12 3.40 -5.49
CA TYR A 317 20.95 4.26 -5.40
C TYR A 317 21.18 5.65 -6.02
N ILE A 318 20.08 6.32 -6.35
CA ILE A 318 20.01 7.77 -6.59
C ILE A 318 18.64 8.28 -6.16
N VAL A 319 18.58 9.47 -5.55
CA VAL A 319 17.31 10.14 -5.26
C VAL A 319 16.84 10.81 -6.54
N MET A 320 15.64 10.49 -6.98
CA MET A 320 15.04 11.09 -8.17
C MET A 320 14.64 12.55 -7.90
N PRO A 321 14.63 13.42 -8.93
CA PRO A 321 14.19 14.80 -8.76
C PRO A 321 12.73 14.85 -8.29
N SER A 322 12.35 15.91 -7.57
CA SER A 322 10.99 16.07 -7.02
C SER A 322 9.88 16.10 -8.07
N SER A 323 10.22 16.38 -9.34
CA SER A 323 9.30 16.31 -10.48
C SER A 323 9.02 14.89 -10.98
N PHE A 324 9.85 13.91 -10.60
CA PHE A 324 9.65 12.52 -10.99
C PHE A 324 8.54 11.90 -10.12
N SER A 325 7.40 11.56 -10.74
CA SER A 325 6.29 10.91 -10.04
C SER A 325 6.48 9.39 -10.00
N TYR A 326 6.47 8.81 -8.81
CA TYR A 326 6.44 7.37 -8.65
C TYR A 326 5.15 6.76 -9.22
N GLU A 327 4.02 7.41 -8.97
CA GLU A 327 2.68 6.93 -9.31
C GLU A 327 2.53 6.75 -10.82
N SER A 328 2.89 7.77 -11.59
CA SER A 328 2.74 7.78 -13.05
C SER A 328 3.92 7.22 -13.82
N ALA A 329 5.06 6.92 -13.17
CA ALA A 329 6.22 6.35 -13.85
C ALA A 329 5.88 5.03 -14.54
N THR A 330 6.19 4.98 -15.83
CA THR A 330 6.03 3.82 -16.72
C THR A 330 7.32 3.02 -16.82
N VAL A 331 7.25 1.81 -17.41
CA VAL A 331 8.43 0.99 -17.70
C VAL A 331 9.48 1.78 -18.48
N ALA A 332 9.08 2.51 -19.51
CA ALA A 332 9.97 3.32 -20.33
C ALA A 332 10.69 4.42 -19.51
N ASP A 333 10.00 5.05 -18.56
CA ASP A 333 10.61 6.06 -17.69
C ASP A 333 11.70 5.45 -16.81
N VAL A 334 11.45 4.27 -16.24
CA VAL A 334 12.44 3.56 -15.40
C VAL A 334 13.59 3.01 -16.25
N GLU A 335 13.33 2.52 -17.45
CA GLU A 335 14.34 2.11 -18.43
C GLU A 335 15.25 3.27 -18.85
N ALA A 336 14.69 4.47 -18.99
CA ALA A 336 15.43 5.68 -19.36
C ALA A 336 16.34 6.23 -18.25
N ILE A 337 16.17 5.81 -16.99
CA ILE A 337 17.09 6.19 -15.91
C ILE A 337 18.50 5.66 -16.24
N ASN A 338 19.44 6.57 -16.43
CA ASN A 338 20.82 6.22 -16.73
C ASN A 338 21.43 5.42 -15.57
N ALA A 339 21.87 4.19 -15.87
CA ALA A 339 22.40 3.28 -14.88
C ALA A 339 23.72 3.77 -14.25
N ASP A 340 24.47 4.61 -14.99
CA ASP A 340 25.75 5.15 -14.52
C ASP A 340 25.58 6.27 -13.48
N ASP A 341 24.39 6.84 -13.37
CA ASP A 341 24.07 7.86 -12.36
C ASP A 341 23.67 7.21 -11.01
N ILE A 342 23.26 5.95 -11.02
CA ILE A 342 22.87 5.18 -9.84
C ILE A 342 24.13 4.67 -9.13
N THR A 343 24.75 5.51 -8.29
CA THR A 343 26.11 5.27 -7.76
C THR A 343 26.22 5.25 -6.23
N LEU A 344 25.22 5.78 -5.52
CA LEU A 344 25.30 5.91 -4.06
C LEU A 344 25.17 4.54 -3.39
N ASP A 345 26.00 4.26 -2.38
CA ASP A 345 25.90 3.03 -1.57
C ASP A 345 24.87 3.14 -0.44
N ALA A 346 24.43 4.36 -0.15
CA ALA A 346 23.41 4.69 0.84
C ALA A 346 22.74 6.03 0.53
N ILE A 347 21.49 6.18 0.97
CA ILE A 347 20.75 7.43 0.94
C ILE A 347 20.62 7.99 2.36
N LYS A 348 21.07 9.24 2.56
CA LYS A 348 21.13 9.91 3.86
C LYS A 348 20.83 11.42 3.68
N PRO A 349 19.67 11.93 4.11
CA PRO A 349 18.50 11.20 4.60
C PRO A 349 17.69 10.56 3.45
N ALA A 350 17.03 9.44 3.75
CA ALA A 350 16.01 8.82 2.91
C ALA A 350 14.61 9.25 3.39
N ALA A 351 14.20 10.46 3.02
CA ALA A 351 13.04 11.12 3.61
C ALA A 351 11.70 10.61 3.06
N ILE A 352 10.62 10.83 3.82
CA ILE A 352 9.24 10.62 3.36
C ILE A 352 9.00 11.41 2.07
N GLY A 353 8.37 10.76 1.10
CA GLY A 353 8.10 11.31 -0.23
C GLY A 353 9.24 11.16 -1.24
N ASN A 354 10.45 10.77 -0.81
CA ASN A 354 11.53 10.49 -1.76
C ASN A 354 11.15 9.32 -2.67
N VAL A 355 11.38 9.51 -3.98
CA VAL A 355 11.44 8.46 -4.98
C VAL A 355 12.91 8.16 -5.21
N ILE A 356 13.32 6.91 -5.02
CA ILE A 356 14.70 6.48 -5.07
C ILE A 356 14.81 5.41 -6.14
N ALA A 357 15.64 5.65 -7.16
CA ALA A 357 16.01 4.62 -8.11
C ALA A 357 17.14 3.78 -7.56
N TYR A 358 17.16 2.50 -7.94
CA TYR A 358 18.18 1.55 -7.51
C TYR A 358 18.58 0.61 -8.63
N LYS A 359 19.78 0.04 -8.48
CA LYS A 359 20.30 -1.03 -9.32
C LYS A 359 20.96 -2.07 -8.44
N ALA A 360 20.50 -3.32 -8.54
CA ALA A 360 21.05 -4.43 -7.79
C ALA A 360 22.53 -4.66 -8.13
N GLY A 361 23.34 -4.85 -7.09
CA GLY A 361 24.79 -5.07 -7.23
C GLY A 361 25.13 -6.40 -7.92
N PRO A 362 26.36 -6.57 -8.43
CA PRO A 362 26.76 -7.73 -9.23
C PRO A 362 26.75 -9.06 -8.47
N THR A 363 26.95 -9.03 -7.14
CA THR A 363 26.90 -10.22 -6.28
C THR A 363 25.46 -10.68 -5.98
N SER A 364 24.48 -9.81 -6.22
CA SER A 364 23.08 -10.10 -5.92
C SER A 364 22.55 -11.20 -6.83
N THR A 365 21.68 -12.03 -6.28
CA THR A 365 20.88 -12.95 -7.10
C THR A 365 19.87 -12.24 -8.01
N ALA A 366 19.69 -10.93 -7.82
CA ALA A 366 18.94 -10.03 -8.67
C ALA A 366 19.86 -9.09 -9.49
N ALA A 367 21.13 -9.45 -9.69
CA ALA A 367 22.14 -8.56 -10.29
C ALA A 367 21.66 -7.83 -11.55
N GLY A 368 21.87 -6.51 -11.57
CA GLY A 368 21.51 -5.67 -12.70
C GLY A 368 20.04 -5.25 -12.78
N ILE A 369 19.14 -5.85 -12.00
CA ILE A 369 17.74 -5.38 -11.92
C ILE A 369 17.73 -3.92 -11.47
N LYS A 370 16.98 -3.11 -12.22
CA LYS A 370 16.77 -1.70 -11.95
C LYS A 370 15.31 -1.47 -11.55
N GLY A 371 15.10 -0.57 -10.60
CA GLY A 371 13.77 -0.21 -10.15
C GLY A 371 13.75 1.15 -9.46
N ILE A 372 12.55 1.51 -9.00
CA ILE A 372 12.29 2.68 -8.17
C ILE A 372 11.48 2.28 -6.96
N PHE A 373 11.69 2.95 -5.84
CA PHE A 373 10.82 2.84 -4.67
C PHE A 373 10.48 4.20 -4.10
N LYS A 374 9.32 4.28 -3.43
CA LYS A 374 8.86 5.49 -2.75
C LYS A 374 8.70 5.21 -1.26
N ILE A 375 9.29 6.07 -0.45
CA ILE A 375 9.10 6.06 1.01
C ILE A 375 7.82 6.83 1.32
N TYR A 376 6.80 6.12 1.77
CA TYR A 376 5.53 6.72 2.16
C TYR A 376 5.52 7.14 3.62
N ASP A 377 6.12 6.34 4.50
CA ASP A 377 6.15 6.67 5.92
C ASP A 377 7.35 6.08 6.66
N ILE A 378 7.61 6.66 7.83
CA ILE A 378 8.61 6.21 8.79
C ILE A 378 7.97 6.23 10.17
N VAL A 379 7.97 5.09 10.83
CA VAL A 379 7.21 4.85 12.06
C VAL A 379 8.16 4.48 13.17
N LEU A 380 8.14 5.25 14.26
CA LEU A 380 8.88 4.91 15.48
C LEU A 380 8.07 3.95 16.32
N THR A 381 8.68 2.82 16.69
CA THR A 381 8.04 1.79 17.52
C THR A 381 8.47 1.86 18.98
N HIS A 382 9.43 2.73 19.31
CA HIS A 382 9.93 2.88 20.67
C HIS A 382 10.05 4.36 21.07
N ALA A 383 9.54 4.70 22.26
CA ALA A 383 9.54 6.09 22.74
C ALA A 383 10.96 6.63 23.00
N THR A 384 11.81 5.83 23.66
CA THR A 384 13.19 6.20 24.02
C THR A 384 14.20 5.90 22.92
N ASN A 385 14.26 4.67 22.41
CA ASN A 385 15.18 4.29 21.34
C ASN A 385 14.66 4.78 19.98
N LYS A 386 15.13 5.96 19.59
CA LYS A 386 14.78 6.63 18.34
C LYS A 386 15.32 5.95 17.07
N GLU A 387 16.09 4.88 17.22
CA GLU A 387 16.55 4.08 16.09
C GLU A 387 15.64 2.87 15.79
N LEU A 388 14.63 2.61 16.64
CA LEU A 388 13.68 1.50 16.47
C LEU A 388 12.41 1.98 15.77
N GLY A 389 12.18 1.40 14.60
CA GLY A 389 11.05 1.75 13.76
C GLY A 389 10.97 0.90 12.50
N TYR A 390 10.08 1.27 11.61
CA TYR A 390 10.00 0.68 10.27
C TYR A 390 9.61 1.73 9.24
N PHE A 391 9.91 1.42 7.99
CA PHE A 391 9.57 2.20 6.82
C PHE A 391 8.38 1.55 6.13
N VAL A 392 7.50 2.37 5.55
CA VAL A 392 6.44 1.91 4.63
C VAL A 392 6.85 2.32 3.22
N VAL A 393 7.10 1.34 2.37
CA VAL A 393 7.74 1.53 1.06
C VAL A 393 7.00 0.74 -0.02
N SER A 394 6.80 1.33 -1.20
CA SER A 394 6.35 0.57 -2.38
C SER A 394 7.43 0.54 -3.44
N PHE A 395 7.58 -0.58 -4.14
CA PHE A 395 8.60 -0.80 -5.16
C PHE A 395 7.95 -1.09 -6.52
N LYS A 396 8.54 -0.51 -7.57
CA LYS A 396 8.37 -0.93 -8.96
C LYS A 396 9.75 -1.32 -9.46
N GLN A 397 9.91 -2.53 -9.98
CA GLN A 397 11.15 -2.89 -10.65
C GLN A 397 10.88 -3.45 -12.02
N LEU A 398 11.82 -3.15 -12.92
CA LEU A 398 11.82 -3.79 -14.21
C LEU A 398 11.88 -5.30 -13.96
N PRO A 399 11.02 -6.07 -14.63
CA PRO A 399 11.02 -7.51 -14.46
C PRO A 399 12.44 -7.99 -14.69
N SER A 400 12.86 -8.96 -13.88
CA SER A 400 14.13 -9.62 -14.12
C SER A 400 14.18 -9.97 -15.60
N SER A 401 15.21 -9.53 -16.30
CA SER A 401 15.46 -10.05 -17.62
C SER A 401 15.73 -11.54 -17.42
N THR A 402 14.67 -12.38 -17.48
CA THR A 402 14.78 -13.51 -18.39
C THR A 402 15.28 -12.85 -19.62
N SER A 403 16.54 -13.10 -19.95
CA SER A 403 17.08 -12.68 -21.21
C SER A 403 15.98 -12.86 -22.25
N SER A 404 15.39 -11.74 -22.66
CA SER A 404 15.28 -11.51 -24.07
C SER A 404 16.75 -11.55 -24.53
N VAL A 405 17.26 -12.78 -24.66
CA VAL A 405 17.70 -13.20 -25.97
C VAL A 405 16.59 -12.61 -26.83
N GLU A 406 16.90 -11.51 -27.51
CA GLU A 406 16.36 -11.38 -28.84
C GLU A 406 16.51 -12.79 -29.38
N THR A 407 15.42 -13.54 -29.35
CA THR A 407 15.22 -14.46 -30.42
C THR A 407 15.21 -13.50 -31.59
N ILE A 408 16.40 -13.26 -32.16
CA ILE A 408 16.62 -13.70 -33.52
C ILE A 408 15.80 -14.96 -33.56
N LYS A 409 14.55 -14.85 -34.04
CA LYS A 409 13.70 -16.00 -34.27
C LYS A 409 14.63 -16.85 -35.11
N LYS A 410 15.26 -17.85 -34.49
CA LYS A 410 16.07 -18.78 -35.23
C LYS A 410 14.99 -19.45 -36.05
N GLU A 411 14.86 -19.01 -37.30
CA GLU A 411 13.83 -19.53 -38.19
C GLU A 411 13.95 -21.03 -38.08
N SER A 412 12.91 -21.66 -37.54
CA SER A 412 12.92 -23.09 -37.33
C SER A 412 13.19 -23.71 -38.69
N SER A 413 14.15 -24.63 -38.79
CA SER A 413 14.55 -25.24 -40.06
C SER A 413 13.43 -26.08 -40.72
N TRP A 414 12.24 -26.05 -40.13
CA TRP A 414 11.02 -26.65 -40.58
C TRP A 414 9.82 -25.89 -40.00
N LYS A 415 8.65 -26.04 -40.61
CA LYS A 415 7.36 -25.51 -40.13
C LYS A 415 6.24 -26.52 -40.38
N GLN A 416 5.18 -26.47 -39.57
CA GLN A 416 3.96 -27.24 -39.83
C GLN A 416 3.06 -26.45 -40.80
N ILE A 417 2.52 -27.12 -41.80
CA ILE A 417 1.51 -26.59 -42.72
C ILE A 417 0.37 -27.60 -42.77
N GLY A 418 -0.77 -27.28 -42.14
CA GLY A 418 -1.88 -28.22 -42.04
C GLY A 418 -1.45 -29.54 -41.40
N GLN A 419 -1.67 -30.66 -42.10
CA GLN A 419 -1.26 -32.00 -41.69
C GLN A 419 0.13 -32.41 -42.23
N SER A 420 0.93 -31.46 -42.69
CA SER A 420 2.28 -31.70 -43.21
C SER A 420 3.36 -30.95 -42.41
N ILE A 421 4.59 -31.42 -42.55
CA ILE A 421 5.80 -30.70 -42.11
C ILE A 421 6.60 -30.31 -43.35
N GLN A 422 6.95 -29.04 -43.49
CA GLN A 422 7.81 -28.56 -44.57
C GLN A 422 9.16 -28.11 -44.00
N MET A 423 10.25 -28.63 -44.56
CA MET A 423 11.61 -28.13 -44.29
C MET A 423 11.77 -26.74 -44.89
N VAL A 424 12.52 -25.85 -44.23
CA VAL A 424 12.81 -24.50 -44.77
C VAL A 424 14.31 -24.23 -44.70
N ASN A 425 14.78 -23.27 -45.51
CA ASN A 425 16.17 -22.82 -45.55
C ASN A 425 17.17 -23.94 -45.90
N ASP A 426 16.82 -24.78 -46.88
CA ASP A 426 17.64 -25.89 -47.41
C ASP A 426 18.14 -26.90 -46.35
N ALA A 427 17.39 -27.05 -45.26
CA ALA A 427 17.80 -27.88 -44.14
C ALA A 427 17.66 -29.39 -44.42
N ASN A 428 18.81 -30.06 -44.53
CA ASN A 428 18.89 -31.52 -44.64
C ASN A 428 19.06 -32.19 -43.25
N GLY A 429 18.51 -33.39 -43.08
CA GLY A 429 18.69 -34.22 -41.88
C GLY A 429 17.58 -35.24 -41.68
N ILE A 430 17.47 -35.79 -40.47
CA ILE A 430 16.42 -36.75 -40.13
C ILE A 430 15.33 -36.04 -39.31
N VAL A 431 14.09 -36.11 -39.80
CA VAL A 431 12.89 -35.76 -39.03
C VAL A 431 12.40 -37.00 -38.30
N LYS A 432 12.13 -36.86 -37.01
CA LYS A 432 11.57 -37.90 -36.15
C LYS A 432 10.24 -37.43 -35.59
N LEU A 433 9.24 -38.31 -35.58
CA LEU A 433 7.94 -38.08 -34.95
C LEU A 433 7.78 -39.02 -33.77
N TYR A 434 7.42 -38.48 -32.62
CA TYR A 434 7.15 -39.24 -31.40
C TYR A 434 5.69 -39.06 -30.96
N ASP A 435 5.08 -40.12 -30.44
CA ASP A 435 3.78 -40.01 -29.78
C ASP A 435 3.88 -39.31 -28.41
N THR A 436 2.75 -39.08 -27.75
CA THR A 436 2.69 -38.39 -26.45
C THR A 436 3.34 -39.16 -25.30
N VAL A 437 3.62 -40.45 -25.47
CA VAL A 437 4.33 -41.29 -24.48
C VAL A 437 5.81 -41.46 -24.82
N GLY A 438 6.29 -40.78 -25.86
CA GLY A 438 7.70 -40.71 -26.24
C GLY A 438 8.20 -41.86 -27.12
N ARG A 439 7.30 -42.67 -27.69
CA ARG A 439 7.67 -43.73 -28.65
C ARG A 439 7.88 -43.13 -30.03
N LEU A 440 8.93 -43.57 -30.73
CA LEU A 440 9.22 -43.15 -32.10
C LEU A 440 8.21 -43.80 -33.07
N VAL A 441 7.53 -42.97 -33.86
CA VAL A 441 6.46 -43.37 -34.78
C VAL A 441 6.86 -43.18 -36.25
N LEU A 442 7.71 -42.21 -36.53
CA LEU A 442 8.27 -41.96 -37.86
C LEU A 442 9.72 -41.50 -37.73
N SER A 443 10.59 -41.95 -38.63
CA SER A 443 11.95 -41.42 -38.80
C SER A 443 12.23 -41.38 -40.30
N LYS A 444 12.46 -40.19 -40.84
CA LYS A 444 12.62 -39.97 -42.28
C LYS A 444 13.78 -39.01 -42.55
N ASP A 445 14.68 -39.41 -43.45
CA ASP A 445 15.66 -38.49 -44.03
C ASP A 445 14.96 -37.52 -44.96
N VAL A 446 15.23 -36.23 -44.78
CA VAL A 446 14.63 -35.14 -45.55
C VAL A 446 15.68 -34.19 -46.10
N ARG A 447 15.33 -33.60 -47.23
CA ARG A 447 16.12 -32.56 -47.89
C ARG A 447 15.48 -31.18 -47.74
N GLY A 448 16.26 -30.15 -48.04
CA GLY A 448 15.83 -28.78 -48.11
C GLY A 448 14.51 -28.59 -48.88
N ASN A 449 13.56 -27.89 -48.27
CA ASN A 449 12.23 -27.62 -48.83
C ASN A 449 11.32 -28.85 -49.06
N GLU A 450 11.73 -30.03 -48.60
CA GLU A 450 10.90 -31.23 -48.67
C GLU A 450 9.71 -31.14 -47.71
N GLU A 451 8.55 -31.59 -48.20
CA GLU A 451 7.32 -31.71 -47.41
C GLU A 451 7.07 -33.18 -47.04
N ILE A 452 6.76 -33.41 -45.76
CA ILE A 452 6.35 -34.69 -45.21
C ILE A 452 4.85 -34.61 -44.94
N ASP A 453 4.06 -35.34 -45.72
CA ASP A 453 2.64 -35.52 -45.47
C ASP A 453 2.43 -36.45 -44.26
N LEU A 454 1.68 -35.97 -43.27
CA LEU A 454 1.32 -36.72 -42.07
C LEU A 454 -0.20 -36.89 -41.92
N SER A 455 -0.96 -36.75 -43.00
CA SER A 455 -2.42 -36.89 -43.01
C SER A 455 -2.95 -38.25 -42.53
N SER A 456 -2.11 -39.29 -42.57
CA SER A 456 -2.43 -40.61 -42.02
C SER A 456 -2.36 -40.69 -40.48
N TYR A 457 -1.80 -39.69 -39.82
CA TYR A 457 -1.67 -39.62 -38.36
C TYR A 457 -2.75 -38.71 -37.77
N LYS A 458 -3.22 -39.02 -36.55
CA LYS A 458 -4.24 -38.24 -35.85
C LYS A 458 -3.88 -38.05 -34.39
N GLY A 459 -3.97 -36.81 -33.91
CA GLY A 459 -3.71 -36.46 -32.51
C GLY A 459 -2.43 -35.66 -32.32
N ILE A 460 -1.91 -35.66 -31.09
CA ILE A 460 -0.76 -34.84 -30.70
C ILE A 460 0.52 -35.64 -30.86
N TYR A 461 1.49 -35.07 -31.57
CA TYR A 461 2.81 -35.66 -31.74
C TYR A 461 3.91 -34.65 -31.43
N VAL A 462 5.11 -35.16 -31.19
CA VAL A 462 6.32 -34.35 -31.02
C VAL A 462 7.23 -34.59 -32.21
N VAL A 463 7.46 -33.55 -33.00
CA VAL A 463 8.46 -33.54 -34.07
C VAL A 463 9.80 -33.19 -33.46
N GLN A 464 10.84 -33.93 -33.86
CA GLN A 464 12.22 -33.59 -33.59
C GLN A 464 13.00 -33.53 -34.91
N PHE A 465 13.72 -32.45 -35.11
CA PHE A 465 14.67 -32.29 -36.20
C PHE A 465 15.94 -31.63 -35.66
N LYS A 466 17.07 -32.35 -35.73
CA LYS A 466 18.33 -31.95 -35.06
C LYS A 466 18.07 -31.68 -33.57
N ASN A 467 18.37 -30.46 -33.11
CA ASN A 467 18.19 -30.03 -31.73
C ASN A 467 16.83 -29.34 -31.48
N ASP A 468 16.02 -29.16 -32.53
CA ASP A 468 14.70 -28.54 -32.42
C ASP A 468 13.64 -29.62 -32.19
N ARG A 469 12.75 -29.36 -31.23
CA ARG A 469 11.71 -30.30 -30.81
C ARG A 469 10.42 -29.55 -30.47
N LYS A 470 9.34 -29.84 -31.20
CA LYS A 470 8.08 -29.10 -31.08
C LYS A 470 6.87 -30.03 -31.17
N LYS A 471 5.84 -29.71 -30.38
CA LYS A 471 4.54 -30.38 -30.44
C LYS A 471 3.77 -29.89 -31.67
N ILE A 472 3.16 -30.84 -32.38
CA ILE A 472 2.24 -30.58 -33.48
C ILE A 472 0.92 -31.30 -33.23
N VAL A 473 -0.14 -30.79 -33.83
CA VAL A 473 -1.48 -31.39 -33.81
C VAL A 473 -1.82 -31.77 -35.24
N LEU A 474 -2.11 -33.06 -35.47
CA LEU A 474 -2.39 -33.65 -36.78
C LEU A 474 -3.83 -34.17 -36.88
#